data_AF-A0A0M0JHT8-F1
#
_entry.id   AF-A0A0M0JHT8-F1
#
_cell.length_a   1.000
_cell.length_b   1.000
_cell.length_c   1.000
_cell.angle_alpha   90.00
_cell.angle_beta   90.00
_cell.angle_gamma   90.00
#
_symmetry.space_group_name_H-M   'P 1'
#
loop_
_entity.id
_entity.type
_entity.pdbx_description
1 polymer ?
#
loop_
_entity_poly.entity_id
_entity_poly.type
_entity_poly.pdbx_seq_one_letter_code
_entity_poly.pdbx_strand_id
1 'polypeptide(L)'
;MATDYEKRRKVMWMREAEIKHSRIAMMAAAGWPISELLDGPLSRLLGLPTLLADGGRAPSLFALSGPQGGFVLLAMLSTAVLELKTLDNVAGLTPTGYVAGDLKWDPLELRSKRKDMDLAEIKHGRLAMLAVTGMAVQEFFWGTPVVEQTPQFFKPIGFY
;
A
#
# COMPACT_ATOMS: atom_id res chain seq x y z
N MET A 1 31.31 -8.71 18.67
CA MET A 1 29.98 -9.07 19.22
C MET A 1 29.17 -7.79 19.26
N ALA A 2 28.12 -7.64 18.44
CA ALA A 2 27.32 -6.40 18.42
C ALA A 2 26.78 -6.12 19.84
N THR A 3 26.87 -4.87 20.29
CA THR A 3 26.41 -4.47 21.63
C THR A 3 24.89 -4.67 21.74
N ASP A 4 24.36 -4.96 22.94
CA ASP A 4 22.92 -5.22 23.13
C ASP A 4 22.05 -4.05 22.60
N TYR A 5 22.57 -2.83 22.75
CA TYR A 5 22.00 -1.60 22.21
C TYR A 5 21.82 -1.66 20.68
N GLU A 6 22.85 -2.06 19.94
CA GLU A 6 22.79 -2.13 18.48
C GLU A 6 21.77 -3.15 17.99
N LYS A 7 21.62 -4.28 18.71
CA LYS A 7 20.62 -5.29 18.39
C LYS A 7 19.20 -4.72 18.56
N ARG A 8 18.92 -4.05 19.68
CA ARG A 8 17.61 -3.42 19.93
C ARG A 8 17.28 -2.35 18.89
N ARG A 9 18.25 -1.51 18.54
CA ARG A 9 18.09 -0.48 17.50
C ARG A 9 17.69 -1.09 16.16
N LYS A 10 18.37 -2.17 15.74
CA LYS A 10 18.04 -2.88 14.50
C LYS A 10 16.63 -3.46 14.52
N VAL A 11 16.20 -4.04 15.65
CA VAL A 11 14.84 -4.57 15.80
C VAL A 11 13.78 -3.47 15.69
N MET A 12 13.99 -2.32 16.34
CA MET A 12 13.08 -1.18 16.24
C MET A 12 12.98 -0.62 14.82
N TRP A 13 14.12 -0.51 14.13
CA TRP A 13 14.15 -0.12 12.71
C TRP A 13 13.36 -1.08 11.82
N MET A 14 13.57 -2.39 11.98
CA MET A 14 12.83 -3.42 11.23
C MET A 14 11.32 -3.38 11.53
N ARG A 15 10.95 -3.09 12.78
CA ARG A 15 9.55 -2.96 13.18
C ARG A 15 8.85 -1.76 12.54
N GLU A 16 9.53 -0.63 12.47
CA GLU A 16 8.98 0.54 11.81
C GLU A 16 8.86 0.35 10.30
N ALA A 17 9.89 -0.26 9.68
CA ALA A 17 9.83 -0.64 8.28
C ALA A 17 8.63 -1.56 8.00
N GLU A 18 8.41 -2.57 8.83
CA GLU A 18 7.25 -3.46 8.73
C GLU A 18 5.93 -2.68 8.73
N ILE A 19 5.73 -1.75 9.68
CA ILE A 19 4.49 -0.98 9.77
C ILE A 19 4.30 -0.07 8.57
N LYS A 20 5.35 0.62 8.10
CA LYS A 20 5.25 1.50 6.91
C LYS A 20 4.85 0.72 5.66
N HIS A 21 5.54 -0.39 5.39
CA HIS A 21 5.20 -1.24 4.25
C HIS A 21 3.81 -1.85 4.39
N SER A 22 3.37 -2.16 5.60
CA SER A 22 2.07 -2.79 5.83
C SER A 22 0.91 -1.88 5.44
N ARG A 23 0.98 -0.59 5.78
CA ARG A 23 -0.04 0.42 5.43
C ARG A 23 -0.10 0.64 3.93
N ILE A 24 1.06 0.76 3.29
CA ILE A 24 1.15 0.93 1.83
C ILE A 24 0.62 -0.33 1.13
N ALA A 25 0.96 -1.53 1.61
CA ALA A 25 0.46 -2.76 1.05
C ALA A 25 -1.06 -2.92 1.21
N MET A 26 -1.64 -2.54 2.35
CA MET A 26 -3.09 -2.54 2.55
C MET A 26 -3.80 -1.60 1.57
N MET A 27 -3.26 -0.41 1.33
CA MET A 27 -3.80 0.53 0.34
C MET A 27 -3.65 0.01 -1.08
N ALA A 28 -2.49 -0.56 -1.43
CA ALA A 28 -2.25 -1.13 -2.75
C ALA A 28 -3.16 -2.34 -3.03
N ALA A 29 -3.35 -3.22 -2.04
CA ALA A 29 -4.19 -4.40 -2.19
C ALA A 29 -5.66 -4.06 -2.45
N ALA A 30 -6.16 -2.98 -1.86
CA ALA A 30 -7.51 -2.48 -2.13
C ALA A 30 -7.57 -1.65 -3.42
N GLY A 31 -6.58 -0.80 -3.66
CA GLY A 31 -6.54 0.13 -4.80
C GLY A 31 -6.39 -0.54 -6.15
N TRP A 32 -5.63 -1.64 -6.23
CA TRP A 32 -5.39 -2.38 -7.48
C TRP A 32 -6.69 -2.90 -8.13
N PRO A 33 -7.53 -3.71 -7.45
CA PRO A 33 -8.79 -4.17 -8.03
C PRO A 33 -9.79 -3.02 -8.23
N ILE A 34 -9.76 -1.99 -7.38
CA ILE A 34 -10.62 -0.81 -7.56
C ILE A 34 -10.28 -0.06 -8.84
N SER A 35 -8.99 0.10 -9.18
CA SER A 35 -8.57 0.75 -10.43
C SER A 35 -9.10 -0.02 -11.63
N GLU A 36 -8.90 -1.34 -11.67
CA GLU A 36 -9.39 -2.19 -12.77
C GLU A 36 -10.91 -2.12 -12.94
N LEU A 37 -11.67 -2.06 -11.84
CA LEU A 37 -13.14 -1.97 -11.87
C LEU A 37 -13.67 -0.59 -12.26
N LEU A 38 -13.05 0.49 -11.77
CA LEU A 38 -13.56 1.84 -11.95
C LEU A 38 -13.10 2.48 -13.26
N ASP A 39 -11.94 2.10 -13.80
CA ASP A 39 -11.39 2.78 -14.97
C ASP A 39 -12.26 2.61 -16.22
N GLY A 40 -12.91 1.46 -16.40
CA GLY A 40 -13.87 1.23 -17.49
C GLY A 40 -15.11 2.16 -17.46
N PRO A 41 -15.92 2.17 -16.38
CA PRO A 41 -17.08 3.04 -16.27
C PRO A 41 -16.71 4.53 -16.15
N LEU A 42 -15.61 4.87 -15.50
CA LEU A 42 -15.19 6.27 -15.31
C LEU A 42 -14.68 6.89 -16.63
N SER A 43 -13.94 6.13 -17.44
CA SER A 43 -13.51 6.56 -18.78
C SER A 43 -14.71 6.79 -19.72
N ARG A 44 -15.73 5.93 -19.66
CA ARG A 44 -16.98 6.10 -20.44
C ARG A 44 -17.81 7.29 -20.00
N LEU A 45 -17.81 7.60 -18.71
CA LEU A 45 -18.57 8.74 -18.16
C LEU A 45 -17.90 10.08 -18.46
N LEU A 46 -16.57 10.14 -18.38
CA LEU A 46 -15.81 11.39 -18.53
C LEU A 46 -15.32 11.63 -19.97
N GLY A 47 -15.48 10.67 -20.88
CA GLY A 47 -15.06 10.79 -22.29
C GLY A 47 -13.54 10.88 -22.49
N LEU A 48 -12.76 10.50 -21.47
CA LEU A 48 -11.30 10.46 -21.54
C LEU A 48 -10.81 9.09 -22.05
N PRO A 49 -9.67 9.04 -22.78
CA PRO A 49 -9.03 7.78 -23.11
C PRO A 49 -8.72 6.99 -21.83
N THR A 50 -8.91 5.68 -21.87
CA THR A 50 -8.59 4.78 -20.75
C THR A 50 -7.12 4.92 -20.39
N LEU A 51 -6.82 5.25 -19.12
CA LEU A 51 -5.46 5.31 -18.56
C LEU A 51 -4.85 3.92 -18.29
N LEU A 52 -5.56 2.84 -18.66
CA LEU A 52 -5.07 1.47 -18.56
C LEU A 52 -4.05 1.18 -19.67
N ALA A 53 -3.10 0.29 -19.38
CA ALA A 53 -2.23 -0.29 -20.41
C ALA A 53 -3.02 -1.23 -21.33
N ASP A 54 -2.45 -1.54 -22.50
CA ASP A 54 -3.05 -2.46 -23.49
C ASP A 54 -3.59 -3.73 -22.81
N GLY A 55 -4.91 -3.92 -22.86
CA GLY A 55 -5.62 -5.05 -22.25
C GLY A 55 -6.35 -4.78 -20.93
N GLY A 56 -6.53 -3.53 -20.50
CA GLY A 56 -7.32 -3.21 -19.30
C GLY A 56 -6.55 -3.46 -17.98
N ARG A 57 -5.23 -3.29 -18.03
CA ARG A 57 -4.31 -3.51 -16.92
C ARG A 57 -3.96 -2.22 -16.21
N ALA A 58 -3.64 -2.32 -14.92
CA ALA A 58 -3.06 -1.23 -14.18
C ALA A 58 -1.75 -0.79 -14.90
N PRO A 59 -1.60 0.51 -15.20
CA PRO A 59 -0.42 0.98 -15.92
C PRO A 59 0.86 0.65 -15.16
N SER A 60 1.88 0.15 -15.86
CA SER A 60 3.16 -0.20 -15.25
C SER A 60 3.78 1.02 -14.55
N LEU A 61 4.17 0.86 -13.28
CA LEU A 61 4.78 1.91 -12.45
C LEU A 61 6.05 2.54 -13.07
N PHE A 62 6.71 1.84 -14.00
CA PHE A 62 7.92 2.31 -14.68
C PHE A 62 7.67 3.12 -15.96
N ALA A 63 6.41 3.24 -16.40
CA ALA A 63 6.06 4.06 -17.56
C ALA A 63 5.92 5.54 -17.15
N LEU A 64 7.05 6.16 -16.80
CA LEU A 64 7.12 7.58 -16.39
C LEU A 64 6.76 8.54 -17.55
N SER A 65 6.79 8.05 -18.78
CA SER A 65 6.48 8.80 -20.00
C SER A 65 4.97 8.85 -20.35
N GLY A 66 4.11 8.14 -19.61
CA GLY A 66 2.67 8.13 -19.84
C GLY A 66 1.92 9.24 -19.08
N PRO A 67 0.60 9.42 -19.34
CA PRO A 67 -0.24 10.37 -18.61
C PRO A 67 -0.30 10.10 -17.10
N GLN A 68 -0.03 8.86 -16.65
CA GLN A 68 0.17 8.51 -15.24
C GLN A 68 1.49 9.00 -14.61
N GLY A 69 2.49 9.42 -15.40
CA GLY A 69 3.82 9.79 -14.92
C GLY A 69 3.79 10.98 -13.95
N GLY A 70 2.92 11.96 -14.19
CA GLY A 70 2.72 13.10 -13.29
C GLY A 70 2.18 12.67 -11.91
N PHE A 71 1.28 11.68 -11.89
CA PHE A 71 0.76 11.13 -10.63
C PHE A 71 1.83 10.35 -9.87
N VAL A 72 2.61 9.51 -10.55
CA VAL A 72 3.72 8.76 -9.93
C VAL A 72 4.77 9.70 -9.34
N LEU A 73 5.14 10.77 -10.06
CA LEU A 73 6.07 11.79 -9.57
C LEU A 73 5.53 12.52 -8.34
N LEU A 74 4.26 12.92 -8.35
CA LEU A 74 3.62 13.54 -7.19
C LEU A 74 3.57 12.59 -6.00
N ALA A 75 3.23 11.32 -6.23
CA ALA A 75 3.22 10.30 -5.19
C ALA A 75 4.62 10.13 -4.58
N MET A 76 5.66 9.97 -5.41
CA MET A 76 7.05 9.85 -4.97
C MET A 76 7.54 11.09 -4.20
N LEU A 77 7.23 12.30 -4.69
CA LEU A 77 7.56 13.54 -4.00
C LEU A 77 6.85 13.63 -2.64
N SER A 78 5.57 13.27 -2.58
CA SER A 78 4.80 13.31 -1.35
C SER A 78 5.32 12.30 -0.31
N THR A 79 5.65 11.08 -0.72
CA THR A 79 6.24 10.08 0.17
C THR A 79 7.64 10.49 0.62
N ALA A 80 8.46 11.07 -0.26
CA ALA A 80 9.78 11.57 0.10
C ALA A 80 9.69 12.69 1.17
N VAL A 81 8.75 13.63 1.02
CA VAL A 81 8.54 14.69 2.03
C VAL A 81 8.09 14.11 3.38
N LEU A 82 7.21 13.11 3.39
CA LEU A 82 6.76 12.44 4.61
C LEU A 82 7.88 11.64 5.28
N GLU A 83 8.73 10.97 4.50
CA GLU A 83 9.90 10.26 5.01
C GLU A 83 10.94 11.21 5.61
N LEU A 84 11.22 12.34 4.96
CA LEU A 84 12.12 13.37 5.50
C LEU A 84 11.65 13.91 6.85
N LYS A 85 10.34 14.06 7.05
CA LYS A 85 9.79 14.49 8.35
C LYS A 85 9.80 13.41 9.43
N THR A 86 9.87 12.14 9.04
CA THR A 86 9.83 11.01 9.98
C THR A 86 11.19 10.37 10.22
N LEU A 87 12.22 10.71 9.43
CA LEU A 87 13.58 10.18 9.47
C LEU A 87 14.26 10.30 10.85
N ASP A 88 14.06 11.42 11.55
CA ASP A 88 14.65 11.63 12.89
C ASP A 88 14.01 10.76 13.99
N ASN A 89 12.83 10.19 13.72
CA ASN A 89 12.10 9.34 14.67
C ASN A 89 12.40 7.84 14.49
N VAL A 90 13.06 7.44 13.40
CA VAL A 90 13.17 6.02 12.98
C VAL A 90 14.14 5.19 13.84
N ALA A 91 14.83 5.82 14.79
CA ALA A 91 15.82 5.14 15.62
C ALA A 91 15.28 4.59 16.95
N GLY A 92 14.04 4.89 17.37
CA GLY A 92 13.40 4.35 18.59
C GLY A 92 14.19 4.47 19.91
N LEU A 93 15.29 5.23 19.88
CA LEU A 93 16.30 5.38 20.94
C LEU A 93 16.58 6.85 21.22
N THR A 94 15.83 7.74 20.57
CA THR A 94 15.77 9.15 20.94
C THR A 94 15.06 9.27 22.29
N PRO A 95 15.44 10.25 23.15
CA PRO A 95 14.81 10.48 24.47
C PRO A 95 13.31 10.80 24.43
N THR A 96 12.71 10.85 23.24
CA THR A 96 11.37 11.34 22.95
C THR A 96 10.27 10.30 23.17
N GLY A 97 10.61 9.04 23.47
CA GLY A 97 9.62 7.98 23.74
C GLY A 97 8.80 7.58 22.51
N TYR A 98 9.36 7.73 21.30
CA TYR A 98 8.68 7.40 20.06
C TYR A 98 8.38 5.90 19.96
N VAL A 99 7.09 5.55 19.83
CA VAL A 99 6.63 4.19 19.55
C VAL A 99 6.58 4.01 18.03
N ALA A 100 7.22 2.96 17.52
CA ALA A 100 7.26 2.67 16.09
C ALA A 100 5.86 2.67 15.47
N GLY A 101 5.65 3.50 14.44
CA GLY A 101 4.38 3.60 13.72
C GLY A 101 3.35 4.58 14.31
N ASP A 102 3.67 5.25 15.42
CA ASP A 102 2.82 6.29 15.99
C ASP A 102 3.10 7.66 15.35
N LEU A 103 2.19 8.12 14.49
CA LEU A 103 2.26 9.44 13.86
C LEU A 103 1.50 10.52 14.65
N LYS A 104 1.02 10.20 15.87
CA LYS A 104 0.17 11.07 16.71
C LYS A 104 -1.10 11.58 16.02
N TRP A 105 -1.54 10.87 14.98
CA TRP A 105 -2.74 11.17 14.22
C TRP A 105 -3.88 10.26 14.67
N ASP A 106 -4.55 10.62 15.76
CA ASP A 106 -5.73 9.90 16.28
C ASP A 106 -6.77 10.89 16.84
N PRO A 107 -7.56 11.57 15.99
CA PRO A 107 -8.58 12.53 16.43
C PRO A 107 -9.79 11.86 17.11
N LEU A 108 -9.94 10.54 16.98
CA LEU A 108 -11.07 9.77 17.48
C LEU A 108 -10.74 8.91 18.72
N GLU A 109 -9.48 8.95 19.16
CA GLU A 109 -8.92 8.16 20.27
C GLU A 109 -9.28 6.67 20.18
N LEU A 110 -9.24 6.10 18.97
CA LEU A 110 -9.63 4.71 18.76
C LEU A 110 -8.61 3.73 19.34
N ARG A 111 -7.34 4.13 19.43
CA ARG A 111 -6.29 3.33 20.06
C ARG A 111 -6.52 3.12 21.55
N SER A 112 -7.03 4.12 22.27
CA SER A 112 -7.31 3.99 23.70
C SER A 112 -8.54 3.11 23.97
N LYS A 113 -9.51 3.13 23.06
CA LYS A 113 -10.78 2.38 23.16
C LYS A 113 -10.65 0.92 22.73
N ARG A 114 -9.71 0.58 21.83
CA ARG A 114 -9.56 -0.78 21.32
C ARG A 114 -8.09 -1.22 21.32
N LYS A 115 -7.70 -1.90 22.40
CA LYS A 115 -6.32 -2.36 22.67
C LYS A 115 -5.77 -3.34 21.62
N ASP A 116 -6.64 -4.04 20.89
CA ASP A 116 -6.23 -5.04 19.90
C ASP A 116 -5.97 -4.46 18.50
N MET A 117 -6.15 -3.14 18.31
CA MET A 117 -6.00 -2.52 17.00
C MET A 117 -4.59 -2.63 16.43
N ASP A 118 -3.55 -2.45 17.24
CA ASP A 118 -2.17 -2.52 16.76
C ASP A 118 -1.81 -3.95 16.29
N LEU A 119 -2.33 -4.96 16.98
CA LEU A 119 -2.16 -6.36 16.57
C LEU A 119 -2.96 -6.69 15.30
N ALA A 120 -4.18 -6.14 15.19
CA ALA A 120 -4.99 -6.31 14.00
C ALA A 120 -4.34 -5.65 12.78
N GLU A 121 -3.83 -4.43 12.91
CA GLU A 121 -3.13 -3.70 11.84
C GLU A 121 -1.98 -4.53 11.27
N ILE A 122 -1.16 -5.11 12.13
CA ILE A 122 0.02 -5.87 11.69
C ILE A 122 -0.36 -7.21 11.05
N LYS A 123 -1.40 -7.88 11.56
CA LYS A 123 -1.90 -9.14 10.96
C LYS A 123 -2.44 -8.90 9.54
N HIS A 124 -3.30 -7.91 9.38
CA HIS A 124 -3.84 -7.54 8.06
C HIS A 124 -2.74 -6.99 7.14
N GLY A 125 -1.82 -6.23 7.71
CA GLY A 125 -0.64 -5.72 7.05
C GLY A 125 0.23 -6.78 6.39
N ARG A 126 0.60 -7.83 7.14
CA ARG A 126 1.38 -8.96 6.61
C ARG A 126 0.62 -9.72 5.53
N LEU A 127 -0.68 -9.93 5.74
CA LEU A 127 -1.54 -10.57 4.73
C LEU A 127 -1.59 -9.73 3.44
N ALA A 128 -1.70 -8.42 3.56
CA ALA A 128 -1.73 -7.51 2.42
C ALA A 128 -0.41 -7.50 1.64
N MET A 129 0.76 -7.56 2.31
CA MET A 129 2.05 -7.68 1.61
C MET A 129 2.12 -8.95 0.74
N LEU A 130 1.64 -10.08 1.27
CA LEU A 130 1.55 -11.33 0.53
C LEU A 130 0.53 -11.25 -0.61
N ALA A 131 -0.63 -10.62 -0.37
CA ALA A 131 -1.66 -10.44 -1.38
C ALA A 131 -1.17 -9.62 -2.58
N VAL A 132 -0.51 -8.48 -2.35
CA VAL A 132 0.05 -7.64 -3.43
C VAL A 132 1.09 -8.40 -4.24
N THR A 133 1.94 -9.17 -3.57
CA THR A 133 2.94 -10.00 -4.26
C THR A 133 2.26 -11.10 -5.09
N GLY A 134 1.21 -11.73 -4.56
CA GLY A 134 0.39 -12.70 -5.29
C GLY A 134 -0.26 -12.10 -6.54
N MET A 135 -0.89 -10.93 -6.41
CA MET A 135 -1.51 -10.21 -7.52
C MET A 135 -0.49 -9.84 -8.59
N ALA A 136 0.69 -9.35 -8.21
CA ALA A 136 1.74 -9.02 -9.16
C ALA A 136 2.26 -10.25 -9.93
N VAL A 137 2.45 -11.38 -9.24
CA VAL A 137 2.87 -12.64 -9.88
C VAL A 137 1.77 -13.17 -10.79
N GLN A 138 0.51 -13.10 -10.36
CA GLN A 138 -0.65 -13.51 -11.16
C GLN A 138 -0.76 -12.68 -12.45
N GLU A 139 -0.63 -11.36 -12.37
CA GLU A 139 -0.70 -10.52 -13.56
C GLU A 139 0.49 -10.75 -14.51
N PHE A 140 1.67 -11.04 -13.97
CA PHE A 140 2.85 -11.37 -14.77
C PHE A 140 2.70 -12.66 -15.57
N PHE A 141 2.16 -13.73 -14.95
CA PHE A 141 2.00 -15.01 -15.63
C PHE A 141 0.79 -15.06 -16.57
N TRP A 142 -0.36 -14.52 -16.16
CA TRP A 142 -1.62 -14.76 -16.88
C TRP A 142 -1.95 -13.76 -17.97
N GLY A 143 -1.32 -12.59 -18.03
CA GLY A 143 -1.63 -11.67 -19.12
C GLY A 143 -2.90 -10.83 -18.89
N THR A 144 -3.64 -11.05 -17.80
CA THR A 144 -5.00 -10.49 -17.60
C THR A 144 -5.14 -9.80 -16.24
N PRO A 145 -6.05 -8.83 -16.10
CA PRO A 145 -6.30 -8.12 -14.84
C PRO A 145 -6.77 -9.07 -13.71
N VAL A 146 -6.45 -8.72 -12.47
CA VAL A 146 -6.72 -9.53 -11.27
C VAL A 146 -8.23 -9.77 -11.09
N VAL A 147 -9.04 -8.78 -11.45
CA VAL A 147 -10.51 -8.84 -11.41
C VAL A 147 -11.08 -9.89 -12.36
N GLU A 148 -10.43 -10.15 -13.49
CA GLU A 148 -10.85 -11.18 -14.45
C GLU A 148 -10.40 -12.59 -14.05
N GLN A 149 -9.29 -12.71 -13.32
CA GLN A 149 -8.79 -13.99 -12.81
C GLN A 149 -9.60 -14.50 -11.62
N THR A 150 -10.27 -13.61 -10.88
CA THR A 150 -11.11 -13.94 -9.72
C THR A 150 -12.56 -13.47 -9.89
N PRO A 151 -13.28 -13.92 -10.96
CA PRO A 151 -14.60 -13.42 -11.28
C PRO A 151 -15.64 -13.71 -10.19
N GLN A 152 -15.43 -14.73 -9.36
CA GLN A 152 -16.33 -15.11 -8.27
C GLN A 152 -16.40 -14.05 -7.14
N PHE A 153 -15.37 -13.21 -7.01
CA PHE A 153 -15.32 -12.18 -5.98
C PHE A 153 -15.84 -10.82 -6.49
N PHE A 154 -15.70 -10.55 -7.79
CA PHE A 154 -15.98 -9.23 -8.37
C PHE A 154 -17.16 -9.18 -9.33
N LYS A 155 -17.66 -10.32 -9.83
CA LYS A 155 -18.89 -10.41 -10.62
C LYS A 155 -19.98 -11.09 -9.77
N PRO A 156 -21.17 -10.49 -9.61
CA PRO A 156 -22.27 -11.14 -8.91
C PRO A 156 -22.69 -12.41 -9.66
N ILE A 157 -22.92 -13.47 -8.90
CA ILE A 157 -23.30 -14.81 -9.36
C ILE A 157 -24.70 -14.71 -10.03
N GLY A 158 -24.78 -14.42 -11.33
CA GLY A 158 -26.09 -14.33 -12.00
C GLY A 158 -26.18 -13.66 -13.37
N PHE A 159 -25.12 -13.05 -13.90
CA PHE A 159 -25.14 -12.51 -15.27
C PHE A 159 -24.09 -13.25 -16.12
N TYR A 160 -24.58 -14.23 -16.89
CA TYR A 160 -23.92 -14.85 -18.04
C TYR A 160 -24.47 -14.23 -19.32
#